data_AF-A0A8H8PCL0-F1
#
_entry.id   AF-A0A8H8PCL0-F1
#
_cell.length_a   1.000
_cell.length_b   1.000
_cell.length_c   1.000
_cell.angle_alpha   90.00
_cell.angle_beta   90.00
_cell.angle_gamma   90.00
#
_symmetry.space_group_name_H-M   'P 1'
#
loop_
_entity.id
_entity.type
_entity.pdbx_description
1 polymer ?
#
loop_
_entity_poly.entity_id
_entity_poly.type
_entity_poly.pdbx_seq_one_letter_code
_entity_poly.pdbx_strand_id
1 'polypeptide(L)'
;MSTASDLEIVDETPAPHTQLPPIKSAIPKRKAKNSNGTAQPVSSDASTSNKKPKSNNNSSNGNSGAPSKAVMDALRQENEELKKQLAESNKMVDRFQEDFAKLQNLRLTAPEQSLREYIMKAEEREKQLIEQNQMLVDNVPILERLLRPHESGTITLLTREETDGKLLGYKNEITQLRTQVENLKQELKSVSKSLTNTQVELDEEIKRSQSLSQQLSDRPVKRGIESATGKEKEKELVMNQLKLAFYEDLTTIKVHNTKQFQSDQYGLVTEMECDCTTYQKTLYFKLHMYKTPAIIDGEPDPNTLVDTVRYFPIGLENEKDDEFLKGLGILVEPFTFVKEHGPFDRQMWEFCMEINNGVTRWRDGGDEEEEEEEEEVEAIDRDDEAIIVEEDD
;
A
#
# COMPACT_ATOMS: atom_id res chain seq x y z
N MET A 1 72.17 -20.21 6.07
CA MET A 1 72.65 -19.98 7.45
C MET A 1 71.59 -19.15 8.16
N SER A 2 71.17 -19.58 9.35
CA SER A 2 70.38 -18.83 10.34
C SER A 2 71.05 -17.47 10.66
N THR A 3 70.34 -16.41 11.06
CA THR A 3 69.74 -16.27 12.41
C THR A 3 68.59 -15.25 12.44
N ALA A 4 67.54 -15.63 13.16
CA ALA A 4 66.53 -14.75 13.72
C ALA A 4 67.06 -14.01 14.96
N SER A 5 66.52 -12.81 15.22
CA SER A 5 66.19 -12.21 16.53
C SER A 5 65.83 -10.74 16.29
N ASP A 6 65.02 -10.05 17.07
CA ASP A 6 63.90 -10.30 18.00
C ASP A 6 63.57 -8.92 18.59
N LEU A 7 62.28 -8.54 18.65
CA LEU A 7 61.62 -7.47 19.47
C LEU A 7 62.20 -6.02 19.39
N GLU A 8 61.44 -4.90 19.47
CA GLU A 8 60.26 -4.55 20.26
C GLU A 8 59.65 -3.21 19.69
N ILE A 9 58.36 -3.16 19.31
CA ILE A 9 57.21 -2.38 19.86
C ILE A 9 57.50 -0.87 20.13
N VAL A 10 56.76 0.12 19.59
CA VAL A 10 55.53 0.71 20.17
C VAL A 10 54.95 1.83 19.27
N ASP A 11 53.62 1.76 19.07
CA ASP A 11 52.56 2.77 18.81
C ASP A 11 52.78 3.91 17.78
N GLU A 12 51.82 4.28 16.93
CA GLU A 12 50.45 4.67 17.30
C GLU A 12 49.43 4.50 16.14
N THR A 13 48.19 4.15 16.51
CA THR A 13 47.00 3.74 15.73
C THR A 13 46.06 4.94 15.47
N PRO A 14 44.80 4.82 14.98
CA PRO A 14 44.17 3.85 14.05
C PRO A 14 43.24 4.49 12.99
N ALA A 15 42.91 3.72 11.95
CA ALA A 15 41.70 3.89 11.13
C ALA A 15 40.50 3.17 11.81
N PRO A 16 39.25 3.66 11.67
CA PRO A 16 38.10 2.98 12.24
C PRO A 16 37.72 1.77 11.37
N HIS A 17 37.98 0.58 11.90
CA HIS A 17 37.40 -0.67 11.42
C HIS A 17 36.01 -0.85 12.05
N THR A 18 34.96 -0.86 11.25
CA THR A 18 33.62 -1.28 11.68
C THR A 18 33.57 -2.81 11.69
N GLN A 19 34.08 -3.41 12.76
CA GLN A 19 33.80 -4.82 13.08
C GLN A 19 32.37 -4.92 13.62
N LEU A 20 31.56 -5.73 12.94
CA LEU A 20 30.29 -6.23 13.46
C LEU A 20 30.54 -7.05 14.74
N PRO A 21 29.82 -6.80 15.84
CA PRO A 21 29.97 -7.61 17.04
C PRO A 21 29.35 -9.01 16.84
N PRO A 22 29.91 -10.05 17.49
CA PRO A 22 29.36 -11.39 17.45
C PRO A 22 28.00 -11.40 18.17
N ILE A 23 26.98 -11.93 17.48
CA ILE A 23 25.65 -12.18 18.04
C ILE A 23 25.80 -13.26 19.13
N LYS A 24 26.02 -12.83 20.36
CA LYS A 24 25.80 -13.66 21.55
C LYS A 24 24.29 -13.75 21.77
N SER A 25 23.71 -14.88 21.41
CA SER A 25 22.35 -15.29 21.78
C SER A 25 22.25 -15.44 23.30
N ALA A 26 22.09 -14.33 24.02
CA ALA A 26 21.79 -14.31 25.44
C ALA A 26 20.28 -14.48 25.63
N ILE A 27 19.86 -15.74 25.73
CA ILE A 27 18.53 -16.15 26.19
C ILE A 27 18.33 -15.62 27.62
N PRO A 28 17.30 -14.80 27.90
CA PRO A 28 16.96 -14.45 29.27
C PRO A 28 16.33 -15.67 29.97
N LYS A 29 17.03 -16.21 30.97
CA LYS A 29 16.50 -17.22 31.91
C LYS A 29 15.29 -16.67 32.65
N ARG A 30 14.09 -16.97 32.17
CA ARG A 30 12.84 -16.87 32.95
C ARG A 30 12.60 -18.19 33.68
N LYS A 31 12.31 -18.07 34.98
CA LYS A 31 11.96 -19.18 35.89
C LYS A 31 10.75 -19.95 35.34
N ALA A 32 10.87 -21.27 35.32
CA ALA A 32 9.80 -22.18 34.99
C ALA A 32 8.69 -22.15 36.05
N LYS A 33 7.45 -21.96 35.60
CA LYS A 33 6.25 -22.46 36.28
C LYS A 33 5.34 -23.03 35.21
N ASN A 34 5.09 -24.34 35.33
CA ASN A 34 4.35 -25.20 34.42
C ASN A 34 3.00 -24.63 33.99
N SER A 35 2.63 -24.86 32.72
CA SER A 35 1.34 -25.47 32.37
C SER A 35 1.37 -26.01 30.94
N ASN A 36 1.28 -27.34 30.81
CA ASN A 36 0.88 -28.01 29.57
C ASN A 36 -0.65 -27.90 29.49
N GLY A 37 -1.16 -27.37 28.38
CA GLY A 37 -2.59 -27.32 28.07
C GLY A 37 -2.82 -27.76 26.64
N THR A 38 -2.75 -29.07 26.40
CA THR A 38 -3.20 -29.72 25.17
C THR A 38 -4.72 -29.64 25.12
N ALA A 39 -5.25 -29.13 24.01
CA ALA A 39 -6.67 -29.06 23.73
C ALA A 39 -7.30 -30.46 23.63
N GLN A 40 -8.43 -30.66 24.30
CA GLN A 40 -9.41 -31.72 24.05
C GLN A 40 -10.81 -31.26 24.51
N PRO A 41 -11.88 -31.86 23.95
CA PRO A 41 -13.18 -31.24 23.76
C PRO A 41 -14.05 -31.25 25.02
N VAL A 42 -14.88 -30.22 25.15
CA VAL A 42 -15.82 -30.07 26.27
C VAL A 42 -17.09 -30.84 25.97
N SER A 43 -17.17 -32.08 26.47
CA SER A 43 -18.44 -32.74 26.74
C SER A 43 -18.84 -32.44 28.19
N SER A 44 -20.07 -31.97 28.33
CA SER A 44 -20.80 -31.70 29.55
C SER A 44 -21.07 -32.98 30.35
N ASP A 45 -20.62 -33.02 31.60
CA ASP A 45 -21.38 -33.63 32.71
C ASP A 45 -20.75 -33.30 34.08
N ALA A 46 -21.52 -32.70 34.97
CA ALA A 46 -21.44 -32.89 36.43
C ALA A 46 -22.58 -32.16 37.14
N SER A 47 -23.73 -32.83 37.18
CA SER A 47 -24.77 -32.60 38.18
C SER A 47 -24.27 -32.95 39.58
N THR A 48 -24.44 -32.07 40.57
CA THR A 48 -24.71 -32.47 41.98
C THR A 48 -25.48 -31.38 42.73
N SER A 49 -26.73 -31.68 43.12
CA SER A 49 -27.20 -31.47 44.50
C SER A 49 -28.58 -32.08 44.74
N ASN A 50 -28.59 -33.13 45.57
CA ASN A 50 -29.60 -33.58 46.52
C ASN A 50 -31.03 -32.99 46.47
N LYS A 51 -32.02 -33.86 46.21
CA LYS A 51 -33.25 -33.97 47.01
C LYS A 51 -33.92 -35.34 46.80
N LYS A 52 -34.00 -36.15 47.86
CA LYS A 52 -34.88 -37.33 47.98
C LYS A 52 -36.34 -36.91 47.79
N PRO A 53 -37.19 -37.78 47.22
CA PRO A 53 -38.09 -38.54 48.11
C PRO A 53 -38.28 -40.02 47.74
N LYS A 54 -38.92 -40.71 48.68
CA LYS A 54 -39.19 -42.14 48.82
C LYS A 54 -39.77 -42.84 47.60
N SER A 55 -39.27 -44.06 47.36
CA SER A 55 -39.95 -45.14 46.65
C SER A 55 -41.10 -45.70 47.50
N ASN A 56 -42.27 -45.86 46.89
CA ASN A 56 -43.29 -46.80 47.34
C ASN A 56 -43.95 -47.44 46.12
N ASN A 57 -44.16 -48.76 46.21
CA ASN A 57 -44.71 -49.70 45.23
C ASN A 57 -45.96 -49.21 44.48
N ASN A 58 -46.08 -49.55 43.19
CA ASN A 58 -46.91 -50.68 42.76
C ASN A 58 -46.89 -50.88 41.24
N SER A 59 -46.62 -52.12 40.84
CA SER A 59 -47.08 -52.70 39.57
C SER A 59 -48.60 -52.69 39.54
N SER A 60 -49.19 -52.24 38.43
CA SER A 60 -50.17 -52.99 37.63
C SER A 60 -50.98 -52.06 36.73
N ASN A 61 -51.44 -52.68 35.64
CA ASN A 61 -52.46 -52.26 34.70
C ASN A 61 -52.07 -51.30 33.59
N GLY A 62 -52.11 -51.88 32.39
CA GLY A 62 -52.16 -51.18 31.14
C GLY A 62 -53.31 -50.20 31.10
N ASN A 63 -53.02 -49.07 30.46
CA ASN A 63 -54.03 -48.22 29.88
C ASN A 63 -53.44 -47.69 28.58
N SER A 64 -53.86 -48.27 27.47
CA SER A 64 -53.81 -47.66 26.14
C SER A 64 -54.73 -46.43 26.19
N GLY A 65 -54.24 -45.35 26.79
CA GLY A 65 -54.90 -44.07 26.90
C GLY A 65 -54.06 -43.03 26.19
N ALA A 66 -54.71 -42.22 25.36
CA ALA A 66 -54.10 -41.14 24.57
C ALA A 66 -53.00 -40.39 25.34
N PRO A 67 -51.89 -40.01 24.67
CA PRO A 67 -50.81 -39.30 25.34
C PRO A 67 -51.37 -38.09 26.08
N SER A 68 -51.07 -38.01 27.38
CA SER A 68 -51.48 -36.89 28.24
C SER A 68 -51.15 -35.58 27.53
N LYS A 69 -52.09 -34.63 27.53
CA LYS A 69 -51.97 -33.32 26.85
C LYS A 69 -50.62 -32.64 27.11
N ALA A 70 -50.08 -32.79 28.33
CA ALA A 70 -48.77 -32.27 28.72
C ALA A 70 -47.59 -32.90 27.95
N VAL A 71 -47.66 -34.17 27.57
CA VAL A 71 -46.64 -34.87 26.78
C VAL A 71 -46.69 -34.41 25.32
N MET A 72 -47.90 -34.18 24.78
CA MET A 72 -48.07 -33.63 23.43
C MET A 72 -47.58 -32.18 23.33
N ASP A 73 -47.86 -31.37 24.35
CA ASP A 73 -47.38 -29.98 24.43
C ASP A 73 -45.84 -29.92 24.58
N ALA A 74 -45.25 -30.83 25.37
CA ALA A 74 -43.79 -30.96 25.48
C ALA A 74 -43.14 -31.39 24.16
N LEU A 75 -43.71 -32.37 23.45
CA LEU A 75 -43.24 -32.79 22.11
C LEU A 75 -43.34 -31.67 21.07
N ARG A 76 -44.36 -30.81 21.19
CA ARG A 76 -44.54 -29.66 20.32
C ARG A 76 -43.47 -28.61 20.58
N GLN A 77 -43.18 -28.33 21.85
CA GLN A 77 -42.13 -27.39 22.24
C GLN A 77 -40.75 -27.90 21.80
N GLU A 78 -40.46 -29.19 21.97
CA GLU A 78 -39.23 -29.82 21.48
C GLU A 78 -39.11 -29.72 19.95
N ASN A 79 -40.21 -29.90 19.21
CA ASN A 79 -40.22 -29.70 17.75
C ASN A 79 -39.95 -28.25 17.35
N GLU A 80 -40.49 -27.28 18.09
CA GLU A 80 -40.23 -25.86 17.85
C GLU A 80 -38.76 -25.50 18.16
N GLU A 81 -38.19 -26.05 19.23
CA GLU A 81 -36.76 -25.90 19.56
C GLU A 81 -35.85 -26.56 18.52
N LEU A 82 -36.17 -27.76 18.05
CA LEU A 82 -35.42 -28.44 16.99
C LEU A 82 -35.51 -27.67 15.66
N LYS A 83 -36.68 -27.12 15.30
CA LYS A 83 -36.81 -26.25 14.13
C LYS A 83 -35.98 -24.99 14.26
N LYS A 84 -35.91 -24.41 15.45
CA LYS A 84 -35.08 -23.24 15.73
C LYS A 84 -33.60 -23.57 15.62
N GLN A 85 -33.15 -24.70 16.17
CA GLN A 85 -31.77 -25.17 16.01
C GLN A 85 -31.41 -25.46 14.55
N LEU A 86 -32.33 -26.04 13.77
CA LEU A 86 -32.12 -26.27 12.34
C LEU A 86 -31.98 -24.95 11.58
N ALA A 87 -32.82 -23.95 11.89
CA ALA A 87 -32.74 -22.63 11.29
C ALA A 87 -31.45 -21.88 11.69
N GLU A 88 -31.00 -22.02 12.94
CA GLU A 88 -29.73 -21.46 13.41
C GLU A 88 -28.53 -22.16 12.76
N SER A 89 -28.59 -23.48 12.59
CA SER A 89 -27.55 -24.26 11.90
C SER A 89 -27.47 -23.90 10.42
N ASN A 90 -28.60 -23.74 9.72
CA ASN A 90 -28.60 -23.29 8.33
C ASN A 90 -28.02 -21.88 8.19
N LYS A 91 -28.38 -20.95 9.06
CA LYS A 91 -27.76 -19.61 9.09
C LYS A 91 -26.24 -19.65 9.29
N MET A 92 -25.75 -20.62 10.06
CA MET A 92 -24.31 -20.81 10.26
C MET A 92 -23.64 -21.35 9.00
N VAL A 93 -24.28 -22.27 8.28
CA VAL A 93 -23.81 -22.78 6.98
C VAL A 93 -23.77 -21.66 5.95
N ASP A 94 -24.81 -20.83 5.87
CA ASP A 94 -24.88 -19.70 4.93
C ASP A 94 -23.76 -18.68 5.20
N ARG A 95 -23.50 -18.35 6.49
CA ARG A 95 -22.36 -17.51 6.88
C ARG A 95 -21.02 -18.10 6.48
N PHE A 96 -20.83 -19.42 6.68
CA PHE A 96 -19.59 -20.06 6.25
C PHE A 96 -19.43 -20.10 4.73
N GLN A 97 -20.52 -20.23 3.98
CA GLN A 97 -20.47 -20.10 2.51
C GLN A 97 -20.10 -18.68 2.08
N GLU A 98 -20.66 -17.65 2.71
CA GLU A 98 -20.27 -16.25 2.45
C GLU A 98 -18.79 -15.99 2.80
N ASP A 99 -18.33 -16.47 3.96
CA ASP A 99 -16.94 -16.30 4.38
C ASP A 99 -15.98 -17.05 3.47
N PHE A 100 -16.37 -18.24 2.98
CA PHE A 100 -15.60 -18.99 2.00
C PHE A 100 -15.55 -18.28 0.65
N ALA A 101 -16.66 -17.72 0.18
CA ALA A 101 -16.71 -16.93 -1.05
C ALA A 101 -15.85 -15.65 -0.93
N LYS A 102 -15.89 -14.96 0.21
CA LYS A 102 -15.01 -13.80 0.48
C LYS A 102 -13.54 -14.21 0.48
N LEU A 103 -13.19 -15.34 1.09
CA LEU A 103 -11.81 -15.85 1.12
C LEU A 103 -11.32 -16.26 -0.27
N GLN A 104 -12.19 -16.89 -1.08
CA GLN A 104 -11.89 -17.25 -2.46
C GLN A 104 -11.69 -16.00 -3.34
N ASN A 105 -12.51 -14.96 -3.14
CA ASN A 105 -12.36 -13.69 -3.84
C ASN A 105 -11.09 -12.95 -3.42
N LEU A 106 -10.72 -12.98 -2.13
CA LEU A 106 -9.43 -12.47 -1.63
C LEU A 106 -8.24 -13.12 -2.34
N ARG A 107 -8.33 -14.42 -2.65
CA ARG A 107 -7.29 -15.15 -3.39
C ARG A 107 -7.14 -14.74 -4.87
N LEU A 108 -8.11 -13.98 -5.38
CA LEU A 108 -8.11 -13.43 -6.75
C LEU A 108 -7.82 -11.92 -6.77
N THR A 109 -7.52 -11.30 -5.62
CA THR A 109 -7.31 -9.86 -5.54
C THR A 109 -5.94 -9.41 -6.09
N ALA A 110 -5.88 -8.16 -6.55
CA ALA A 110 -4.71 -7.47 -7.07
C ALA A 110 -3.38 -7.70 -6.28
N PRO A 111 -3.34 -7.72 -4.93
CA PRO A 111 -2.10 -8.01 -4.21
C PRO A 111 -1.57 -9.44 -4.42
N GLU A 112 -2.42 -10.45 -4.61
CA GLU A 112 -1.95 -11.82 -4.89
C GLU A 112 -1.44 -11.93 -6.35
N GLN A 113 -2.05 -11.21 -7.28
CA GLN A 113 -1.55 -11.10 -8.65
C GLN A 113 -0.19 -10.37 -8.69
N SER A 114 -0.07 -9.26 -7.97
CA SER A 114 1.19 -8.51 -7.81
C SER A 114 2.29 -9.37 -7.19
N LEU A 115 1.97 -10.18 -6.18
CA LEU A 115 2.91 -11.12 -5.58
C LEU A 115 3.36 -12.20 -6.59
N ARG A 116 2.45 -12.73 -7.41
CA ARG A 116 2.80 -13.71 -8.46
C ARG A 116 3.69 -13.09 -9.54
N GLU A 117 3.39 -11.87 -9.98
CA GLU A 117 4.23 -11.13 -10.91
C GLU A 117 5.63 -10.86 -10.32
N TYR A 118 5.71 -10.52 -9.04
CA TYR A 118 6.98 -10.32 -8.34
C TYR A 118 7.79 -11.63 -8.30
N ILE A 119 7.16 -12.75 -7.96
CA ILE A 119 7.81 -14.07 -7.97
C ILE A 119 8.32 -14.43 -9.37
N MET A 120 7.49 -14.26 -10.40
CA MET A 120 7.90 -14.52 -11.79
C MET A 120 9.09 -13.65 -12.22
N LYS A 121 9.07 -12.35 -11.91
CA LYS A 121 10.19 -11.44 -12.22
C LYS A 121 11.46 -11.81 -11.45
N ALA A 122 11.32 -12.26 -10.21
CA ALA A 122 12.45 -12.73 -9.40
C ALA A 122 13.06 -14.02 -9.97
N GLU A 123 12.23 -14.98 -10.38
CA GLU A 123 12.67 -16.23 -11.02
C GLU A 123 13.34 -15.96 -12.38
N GLU A 124 12.81 -15.03 -13.18
CA GLU A 124 13.44 -14.61 -14.43
C GLU A 124 14.82 -13.97 -14.20
N ARG A 125 14.93 -13.09 -13.21
CA ARG A 125 16.21 -12.48 -12.82
C ARG A 125 17.20 -13.54 -12.34
N GLU A 126 16.76 -14.50 -11.54
CA GLU A 126 17.59 -15.61 -11.08
C GLU A 126 18.10 -16.44 -12.28
N LYS A 127 17.23 -16.76 -13.23
CA LYS A 127 17.61 -17.47 -14.46
C LYS A 127 18.67 -16.70 -15.26
N GLN A 128 18.51 -15.39 -15.44
CA GLN A 128 19.49 -14.55 -16.12
C GLN A 128 20.84 -14.52 -15.39
N LEU A 129 20.83 -14.46 -14.06
CA LEU A 129 22.05 -14.51 -13.25
C LEU A 129 22.74 -15.87 -13.38
N ILE A 130 22.00 -16.97 -13.38
CA ILE A 130 22.54 -18.32 -13.60
C ILE A 130 23.17 -18.42 -14.99
N GLU A 131 22.50 -17.91 -16.02
CA GLU A 131 23.02 -17.92 -17.40
C GLU A 131 24.30 -17.09 -17.55
N GLN A 132 24.34 -15.88 -16.96
CA GLN A 132 25.55 -15.07 -16.94
C GLN A 132 26.69 -15.76 -16.18
N ASN A 133 26.38 -16.39 -15.05
CA ASN A 133 27.38 -17.11 -14.27
C ASN A 133 27.91 -18.32 -15.05
N GLN A 134 27.05 -19.06 -15.74
CA GLN A 134 27.46 -20.15 -16.62
C GLN A 134 28.37 -19.66 -17.75
N MET A 135 28.04 -18.55 -18.41
CA MET A 135 28.91 -17.95 -19.42
C MET A 135 30.27 -17.53 -18.87
N LEU A 136 30.33 -17.03 -17.63
CA LEU A 136 31.60 -16.71 -16.99
C LEU A 136 32.40 -17.98 -16.71
N VAL A 137 31.77 -19.03 -16.18
CA VAL A 137 32.40 -20.34 -15.94
C VAL A 137 32.94 -20.95 -17.24
N ASP A 138 32.21 -20.86 -18.35
CA ASP A 138 32.63 -21.39 -19.64
C ASP A 138 33.84 -20.63 -20.24
N ASN A 139 33.96 -19.34 -19.92
CA ASN A 139 35.06 -18.50 -20.40
C ASN A 139 36.35 -18.62 -19.55
N VAL A 140 36.25 -19.01 -18.28
CA VAL A 140 37.40 -19.15 -17.37
C VAL A 140 38.46 -20.12 -17.93
N PRO A 141 38.15 -21.32 -18.45
CA PRO A 141 39.13 -22.22 -19.05
C PRO A 141 39.86 -21.65 -20.26
N ILE A 142 39.19 -20.79 -21.05
CA ILE A 142 39.78 -20.14 -22.23
C ILE A 142 40.82 -19.12 -21.77
N LEU A 143 40.45 -18.30 -20.77
CA LEU A 143 41.36 -17.34 -20.13
C LEU A 143 42.54 -18.04 -19.43
N GLU A 144 42.29 -19.11 -18.68
CA GLU A 144 43.34 -19.91 -18.05
C GLU A 144 44.30 -20.54 -19.05
N ARG A 145 43.82 -20.90 -20.25
CA ARG A 145 44.67 -21.42 -21.33
C ARG A 145 45.53 -20.33 -21.97
N LEU A 146 45.02 -19.11 -22.09
CA LEU A 146 45.74 -17.94 -22.60
C LEU A 146 46.77 -17.40 -21.61
N LEU A 147 46.47 -17.48 -20.30
CA LEU A 147 47.37 -17.05 -19.22
C LEU A 147 48.42 -18.09 -18.84
N ARG A 148 48.30 -19.34 -19.33
CA ARG A 148 49.28 -20.38 -19.04
C ARG A 148 50.62 -20.03 -19.72
N PRO A 149 51.74 -19.93 -18.96
CA PRO A 149 53.05 -19.73 -19.57
C PRO A 149 53.33 -20.83 -20.59
N HIS A 150 53.70 -20.46 -21.81
CA HIS A 150 54.04 -21.40 -22.88
C HIS A 150 55.29 -22.23 -22.52
N GLU A 151 55.10 -23.37 -21.87
CA GLU A 151 56.08 -24.46 -21.89
C GLU A 151 55.84 -25.28 -23.16
N SER A 152 56.83 -25.26 -24.08
CA SER A 152 56.81 -25.84 -25.44
C SER A 152 56.32 -24.89 -26.54
N GLY A 153 57.28 -24.14 -27.11
CA GLY A 153 57.11 -23.42 -28.36
C GLY A 153 57.03 -24.40 -29.53
N THR A 154 55.81 -24.63 -30.03
CA THR A 154 55.61 -25.26 -31.33
C THR A 154 55.89 -24.20 -32.39
N ILE A 155 57.03 -24.28 -33.07
CA ILE A 155 57.36 -23.37 -34.19
C ILE A 155 56.51 -23.80 -35.38
N THR A 156 55.35 -23.14 -35.56
CA THR A 156 54.55 -23.25 -36.78
C THR A 156 55.21 -22.37 -37.84
N LEU A 157 55.93 -22.98 -38.80
CA LEU A 157 56.47 -22.28 -39.96
C LEU A 157 55.30 -21.91 -40.87
N LEU A 158 54.78 -20.69 -40.68
CA LEU A 158 53.74 -20.13 -41.54
C LEU A 158 54.34 -19.73 -42.87
N THR A 159 53.63 -20.04 -43.95
CA THR A 159 54.00 -19.56 -45.28
C THR A 159 53.83 -18.04 -45.35
N ARG A 160 54.59 -17.35 -46.22
CA ARG A 160 54.59 -15.88 -46.32
C ARG A 160 53.19 -15.29 -46.53
N GLU A 161 52.33 -16.01 -47.25
CA GLU A 161 50.94 -15.65 -47.51
C GLU A 161 50.07 -15.74 -46.25
N GLU A 162 50.26 -16.77 -45.42
CA GLU A 162 49.58 -16.90 -44.13
C GLU A 162 50.05 -15.87 -43.10
N THR A 163 51.34 -15.50 -43.12
CA THR A 163 51.84 -14.40 -42.26
C THR A 163 51.28 -13.06 -42.68
N ASP A 164 51.20 -12.78 -43.97
CA ASP A 164 50.66 -11.51 -44.49
C ASP A 164 49.14 -11.42 -44.22
N GLY A 165 48.41 -12.54 -44.38
CA GLY A 165 46.98 -12.63 -44.04
C GLY A 165 46.71 -12.42 -42.54
N LYS A 166 47.48 -13.07 -41.66
CA LYS A 166 47.36 -12.88 -40.19
C LYS A 166 47.75 -11.47 -39.77
N LEU A 167 48.80 -10.90 -40.36
CA LEU A 167 49.22 -9.53 -40.08
C LEU A 167 48.14 -8.51 -40.48
N LEU A 168 47.47 -8.72 -41.62
CA LEU A 168 46.33 -7.90 -42.05
C LEU A 168 45.13 -8.06 -41.09
N GLY A 169 44.85 -9.28 -40.65
CA GLY A 169 43.83 -9.57 -39.63
C GLY A 169 44.08 -8.81 -38.33
N TYR A 170 45.29 -8.93 -37.77
CA TYR A 170 45.68 -8.19 -36.56
C TYR A 170 45.65 -6.68 -36.76
N LYS A 171 46.02 -6.17 -37.93
CA LYS A 171 45.94 -4.74 -38.22
C LYS A 171 44.50 -4.22 -38.23
N ASN A 172 43.57 -5.00 -38.77
CA ASN A 172 42.14 -4.68 -38.74
C ASN A 172 41.57 -4.75 -37.31
N GLU A 173 41.94 -5.78 -36.55
CA GLU A 173 41.53 -5.93 -35.15
C GLU A 173 42.06 -4.79 -34.27
N ILE A 174 43.34 -4.40 -34.42
CA ILE A 174 43.91 -3.22 -33.74
C ILE A 174 43.13 -1.95 -34.09
N THR A 175 42.69 -1.82 -35.34
CA THR A 175 41.91 -0.64 -35.78
C THR A 175 40.52 -0.64 -35.16
N GLN A 176 39.85 -1.79 -35.09
CA GLN A 176 38.56 -1.93 -34.42
C GLN A 176 38.67 -1.67 -32.91
N LEU A 177 39.67 -2.26 -32.24
CA LEU A 177 39.92 -2.04 -30.81
C LEU A 177 40.22 -0.57 -30.51
N ARG A 178 41.01 0.11 -31.36
CA ARG A 178 41.24 1.56 -31.20
C ARG A 178 39.96 2.37 -31.32
N THR A 179 39.07 1.99 -32.25
CA THR A 179 37.78 2.67 -32.43
C THR A 179 36.87 2.44 -31.22
N GLN A 180 36.81 1.22 -30.70
CA GLN A 180 36.06 0.90 -29.48
C GLN A 180 36.59 1.66 -28.25
N VAL A 181 37.92 1.73 -28.08
CA VAL A 181 38.54 2.49 -26.99
C VAL A 181 38.18 3.97 -27.09
N GLU A 182 38.18 4.55 -28.28
CA GLU A 182 37.81 5.96 -28.45
C GLU A 182 36.32 6.20 -28.17
N ASN A 183 35.43 5.30 -28.60
CA ASN A 183 34.00 5.37 -28.28
C ASN A 183 33.74 5.27 -26.78
N LEU A 184 34.33 4.27 -26.11
CA LEU A 184 34.23 4.10 -24.65
C LEU A 184 34.78 5.31 -23.89
N LYS A 185 35.84 5.93 -24.40
CA LYS A 185 36.41 7.16 -23.82
C LYS A 185 35.47 8.35 -23.96
N GLN A 186 34.76 8.46 -25.08
CA GLN A 186 33.73 9.49 -25.28
C GLN A 186 32.53 9.27 -24.35
N GLU A 187 32.05 8.03 -24.24
CA GLU A 187 30.97 7.66 -23.31
C GLU A 187 31.37 7.91 -21.85
N LEU A 188 32.59 7.53 -21.45
CA LEU A 188 33.10 7.80 -20.11
C LEU A 188 33.12 9.31 -19.82
N LYS A 189 33.47 10.13 -20.82
CA LYS A 189 33.46 11.59 -20.70
C LYS A 189 32.04 12.16 -20.60
N SER A 190 31.08 11.64 -21.36
CA SER A 190 29.68 12.09 -21.27
C SER A 190 29.04 11.67 -19.94
N VAL A 191 29.28 10.44 -19.48
CA VAL A 191 28.81 9.94 -18.19
C VAL A 191 29.44 10.72 -17.04
N SER A 192 30.75 10.99 -17.08
CA SER A 192 31.42 11.81 -16.07
C SER A 192 30.87 13.23 -16.01
N LYS A 193 30.54 13.83 -17.16
CA LYS A 193 29.88 15.14 -17.21
C LYS A 193 28.45 15.09 -16.63
N SER A 194 27.69 14.04 -16.93
CA SER A 194 26.35 13.84 -16.35
C SER A 194 26.43 13.69 -14.84
N LEU A 195 27.37 12.88 -14.34
CA LEU A 195 27.57 12.62 -12.91
C LEU A 195 27.93 13.90 -12.15
N THR A 196 28.81 14.73 -12.73
CA THR A 196 29.18 16.02 -12.13
C THR A 196 28.01 17.00 -12.12
N ASN A 197 27.19 17.06 -13.17
CA ASN A 197 25.97 17.87 -13.17
C ASN A 197 24.97 17.41 -12.10
N THR A 198 24.68 16.11 -12.01
CA THR A 198 23.76 15.57 -11.00
C THR A 198 24.28 15.79 -9.58
N GLN A 199 25.60 15.76 -9.37
CA GLN A 199 26.20 16.06 -8.07
C GLN A 199 25.97 17.53 -7.69
N VAL A 200 26.07 18.45 -8.64
CA VAL A 200 25.79 19.88 -8.41
C VAL A 200 24.31 20.09 -8.07
N GLU A 201 23.39 19.46 -8.80
CA GLU A 201 21.95 19.52 -8.51
C GLU A 201 21.62 18.97 -7.12
N LEU A 202 22.25 17.85 -6.72
CA LEU A 202 22.09 17.28 -5.39
C LEU A 202 22.63 18.21 -4.30
N ASP A 203 23.81 18.80 -4.51
CA ASP A 203 24.38 19.76 -3.56
C ASP A 203 23.51 21.03 -3.42
N GLU A 204 22.88 21.48 -4.51
CA GLU A 204 21.90 22.57 -4.50
C GLU A 204 20.63 22.19 -3.73
N GLU A 205 20.12 20.97 -3.92
CA GLU A 205 18.95 20.47 -3.19
C GLU A 205 19.24 20.29 -1.69
N ILE A 206 20.43 19.79 -1.34
CA ILE A 206 20.87 19.71 0.06
C ILE A 206 20.93 21.12 0.67
N LYS A 207 21.44 22.12 -0.05
CA LYS A 207 21.45 23.51 0.43
C LYS A 207 20.03 24.07 0.59
N ARG A 208 19.12 23.81 -0.35
CA ARG A 208 17.70 24.19 -0.25
C ARG A 208 17.06 23.56 0.99
N SER A 209 17.27 22.25 1.18
CA SER A 209 16.76 21.48 2.33
C SER A 209 17.35 21.94 3.67
N GLN A 210 18.64 22.27 3.72
CA GLN A 210 19.28 22.80 4.93
C GLN A 210 18.80 24.21 5.25
N SER A 211 18.63 25.07 4.24
CA SER A 211 18.06 26.41 4.42
C SER A 211 16.62 26.33 4.93
N LEU A 212 15.81 25.43 4.38
CA LEU A 212 14.45 25.18 4.85
C LEU A 212 14.43 24.64 6.28
N SER A 213 15.29 23.67 6.61
CA SER A 213 15.42 23.12 7.96
C SER A 213 15.82 24.19 8.98
N GLN A 214 16.71 25.11 8.60
CA GLN A 214 17.13 26.21 9.45
C GLN A 214 16.02 27.25 9.67
N GLN A 215 15.25 27.56 8.62
CA GLN A 215 14.05 28.41 8.72
C GLN A 215 12.98 27.79 9.63
N LEU A 216 12.84 26.46 9.61
CA LEU A 216 11.93 25.74 10.50
C LEU A 216 12.44 25.71 11.94
N SER A 217 13.76 25.60 12.18
CA SER A 217 14.35 25.60 13.52
C SER A 217 14.40 26.99 14.18
N ASP A 218 14.54 28.06 13.40
CA ASP A 218 14.56 29.45 13.91
C ASP A 218 13.15 30.01 14.18
N ARG A 219 12.10 29.22 13.90
CA ARG A 219 10.74 29.56 14.30
C ARG A 219 10.64 29.45 15.83
N PRO A 220 10.28 30.52 16.55
CA PRO A 220 10.26 30.48 18.02
C PRO A 220 9.25 29.43 18.48
N VAL A 221 9.77 28.35 19.05
CA VAL A 221 8.96 27.34 19.75
C VAL A 221 8.27 28.05 20.91
N LYS A 222 6.96 28.31 20.75
CA LYS A 222 6.11 28.72 21.87
C LYS A 222 6.16 27.59 22.90
N ARG A 223 6.94 27.79 23.95
CA ARG A 223 6.97 26.97 25.15
C ARG A 223 5.54 26.87 25.71
N GLY A 224 4.97 25.69 25.59
CA GLY A 224 3.68 25.32 26.16
C GLY A 224 3.74 23.91 26.75
N ILE A 225 4.01 23.85 28.06
CA ILE A 225 3.42 22.90 29.01
C ILE A 225 3.90 21.42 28.94
N GLU A 226 4.75 21.13 29.93
CA GLU A 226 4.82 19.92 30.76
C GLU A 226 5.38 18.59 30.19
N SER A 227 6.60 18.35 30.69
CA SER A 227 7.26 17.07 30.88
C SER A 227 6.35 16.03 31.51
N ALA A 228 6.05 14.97 30.75
CA ALA A 228 5.55 13.70 31.28
C ALA A 228 6.09 12.57 30.39
N THR A 229 6.86 11.67 31.02
CA THR A 229 7.18 10.28 30.59
C THR A 229 7.50 10.06 29.10
N GLY A 230 8.76 10.36 28.72
CA GLY A 230 9.27 10.32 27.36
C GLY A 230 9.39 8.96 26.64
N LYS A 231 8.72 7.88 27.08
CA LYS A 231 8.68 6.60 26.33
C LYS A 231 7.30 6.22 25.81
N GLU A 232 6.23 6.68 26.45
CA GLU A 232 4.87 6.47 25.96
C GLU A 232 4.48 7.53 24.93
N LYS A 233 4.85 8.80 25.18
CA LYS A 233 4.68 9.87 24.18
C LYS A 233 5.45 9.61 22.89
N GLU A 234 6.64 8.99 22.98
CA GLU A 234 7.43 8.62 21.80
C GLU A 234 6.72 7.55 20.95
N LYS A 235 6.18 6.50 21.59
CA LYS A 235 5.39 5.48 20.88
C LYS A 235 4.11 6.05 20.28
N GLU A 236 3.45 6.97 20.98
CA GLU A 236 2.24 7.64 20.50
C GLU A 236 2.54 8.53 19.29
N LEU A 237 3.64 9.28 19.31
CA LEU A 237 4.11 10.09 18.18
C LEU A 237 4.43 9.21 16.96
N VAL A 238 5.17 8.12 17.15
CA VAL A 238 5.47 7.16 16.07
C VAL A 238 4.19 6.53 15.51
N MET A 239 3.25 6.14 16.38
CA MET A 239 1.95 5.59 15.97
C MET A 239 1.12 6.61 15.19
N ASN A 240 1.12 7.88 15.61
CA ASN A 240 0.41 8.95 14.93
C ASN A 240 1.04 9.29 13.57
N GLN A 241 2.36 9.27 13.48
CA GLN A 241 3.07 9.43 12.20
C GLN A 241 2.77 8.28 11.24
N LEU A 242 2.72 7.03 11.73
CA LEU A 242 2.35 5.87 10.92
C LEU A 242 0.89 5.94 10.45
N LYS A 243 -0.02 6.39 11.32
CA LYS A 243 -1.42 6.63 10.93
C LYS A 243 -1.52 7.70 9.84
N LEU A 244 -0.78 8.80 9.98
CA LEU A 244 -0.74 9.85 8.98
C LEU A 244 -0.28 9.28 7.64
N ALA A 245 0.90 8.64 7.61
CA ALA A 245 1.45 8.02 6.41
C ALA A 245 0.49 7.01 5.76
N PHE A 246 -0.20 6.19 6.55
CA PHE A 246 -1.21 5.26 6.05
C PHE A 246 -2.37 5.97 5.32
N TYR A 247 -2.87 7.07 5.87
CA TYR A 247 -3.92 7.85 5.21
C TYR A 247 -3.40 8.63 4.01
N GLU A 248 -2.16 9.12 4.05
CA GLU A 248 -1.50 9.76 2.91
C GLU A 248 -1.35 8.77 1.74
N ASP A 249 -0.97 7.52 2.01
CA ASP A 249 -0.86 6.47 1.00
C ASP A 249 -2.22 6.08 0.41
N LEU A 250 -3.28 6.03 1.23
CA LEU A 250 -4.63 5.69 0.77
C LEU A 250 -5.31 6.79 -0.03
N THR A 251 -5.06 8.05 0.33
CA THR A 251 -5.82 9.20 -0.21
C THR A 251 -5.00 10.09 -1.13
N THR A 252 -3.68 9.90 -1.21
CA THR A 252 -2.71 10.79 -1.88
C THR A 252 -2.67 12.23 -1.35
N ILE A 253 -3.48 12.55 -0.33
CA ILE A 253 -3.54 13.85 0.33
C ILE A 253 -2.53 13.85 1.48
N LYS A 254 -1.61 14.81 1.45
CA LYS A 254 -0.65 15.04 2.53
C LYS A 254 -1.07 16.23 3.38
N VAL A 255 -0.82 16.12 4.68
CA VAL A 255 -1.13 17.19 5.64
C VAL A 255 0.16 17.80 6.14
N HIS A 256 0.47 19.02 5.70
CA HIS A 256 1.72 19.69 6.07
C HIS A 256 1.67 20.32 7.46
N ASN A 257 0.52 20.91 7.79
CA ASN A 257 0.42 21.80 8.94
C ASN A 257 -1.01 21.86 9.45
N THR A 258 -1.14 21.85 10.77
CA THR A 258 -2.42 22.03 11.44
C THR A 258 -2.29 23.17 12.44
N LYS A 259 -3.11 24.20 12.28
CA LYS A 259 -3.15 25.37 13.16
C LYS A 259 -4.54 25.49 13.77
N GLN A 260 -4.61 25.96 15.01
CA GLN A 260 -5.86 26.37 15.63
C GLN A 260 -5.81 27.85 15.96
N PHE A 261 -6.87 28.57 15.61
CA PHE A 261 -7.01 29.98 15.93
C PHE A 261 -8.46 30.35 16.24
N GLN A 262 -8.63 31.42 17.00
CA GLN A 262 -9.93 31.99 17.28
C GLN A 262 -10.31 32.95 16.14
N SER A 263 -11.44 32.68 15.49
CA SER A 263 -12.08 33.54 14.50
C SER A 263 -13.26 34.27 15.15
N ASP A 264 -13.40 35.56 14.82
CA ASP A 264 -14.54 36.37 15.28
C ASP A 264 -15.87 35.87 14.69
N GLN A 265 -15.82 35.25 13.50
CA GLN A 265 -17.00 34.80 12.77
C GLN A 265 -17.38 33.35 13.07
N TYR A 266 -16.37 32.47 13.22
CA TYR A 266 -16.58 31.01 13.30
C TYR A 266 -16.14 30.39 14.63
N GLY A 267 -15.73 31.21 15.59
CA GLY A 267 -15.21 30.71 16.86
C GLY A 267 -13.87 30.00 16.69
N LEU A 268 -13.68 28.86 17.35
CA LEU A 268 -12.43 28.10 17.25
C LEU A 268 -12.35 27.36 15.91
N VAL A 269 -11.41 27.75 15.06
CA VAL A 269 -11.17 27.14 13.74
C VAL A 269 -9.90 26.31 13.79
N THR A 270 -9.98 25.08 13.25
CA THR A 270 -8.80 24.27 12.91
C THR A 270 -8.53 24.38 11.43
N GLU A 271 -7.40 24.99 11.06
CA GLU A 271 -6.90 25.06 9.68
C GLU A 271 -5.91 23.93 9.43
N MET A 272 -6.11 23.18 8.35
CA MET A 272 -5.18 22.18 7.83
C MET A 272 -4.69 22.63 6.46
N GLU A 273 -3.38 22.69 6.27
CA GLU A 273 -2.72 22.96 4.99
C GLU A 273 -2.37 21.61 4.35
N CYS A 274 -2.91 21.37 3.15
CA CYS A 274 -2.83 20.09 2.46
C CYS A 274 -2.33 20.26 1.03
N ASP A 275 -1.70 19.21 0.52
CA ASP A 275 -1.42 19.06 -0.90
C ASP A 275 -1.85 17.68 -1.38
N CYS A 276 -2.31 17.60 -2.63
CA CYS A 276 -2.49 16.36 -3.35
C CYS A 276 -1.61 16.45 -4.60
N THR A 277 -0.58 15.60 -4.65
CA THR A 277 0.41 15.60 -5.73
C THR A 277 0.21 14.36 -6.60
N THR A 278 0.06 14.58 -7.90
CA THR A 278 0.26 13.54 -8.92
C THR A 278 1.60 13.72 -9.62
N TYR A 279 1.95 12.83 -10.55
CA TYR A 279 3.25 12.79 -11.20
C TYR A 279 3.70 14.11 -11.87
N GLN A 280 2.77 15.01 -12.23
CA GLN A 280 3.08 16.23 -12.99
C GLN A 280 2.51 17.53 -12.38
N LYS A 281 1.48 17.45 -11.53
CA LYS A 281 0.80 18.63 -10.96
C LYS A 281 0.47 18.39 -9.48
N THR A 282 0.45 19.48 -8.72
CA THR A 282 0.10 19.48 -7.29
C THR A 282 -1.04 20.45 -7.04
N LEU A 283 -2.13 19.95 -6.46
CA LEU A 283 -3.22 20.76 -5.95
C LEU A 283 -2.93 21.13 -4.49
N TYR A 284 -2.70 22.41 -4.22
CA TYR A 284 -2.57 22.93 -2.87
C TYR A 284 -3.91 23.46 -2.37
N PHE A 285 -4.28 23.12 -1.14
CA PHE A 285 -5.53 23.58 -0.55
C PHE A 285 -5.49 23.67 0.98
N LYS A 286 -6.48 24.35 1.54
CA LYS A 286 -6.72 24.44 2.98
C LYS A 286 -8.08 23.90 3.34
N LEU A 287 -8.16 23.24 4.49
CA LEU A 287 -9.40 22.85 5.12
C LEU A 287 -9.56 23.64 6.42
N HIS A 288 -10.67 24.35 6.55
CA HIS A 288 -11.08 24.98 7.80
C HIS A 288 -12.19 24.18 8.44
N MET A 289 -11.93 23.60 9.60
CA MET A 289 -12.91 22.87 10.40
C MET A 289 -13.38 23.75 11.56
N TYR A 290 -14.68 23.97 11.65
CA TYR A 290 -15.31 24.81 12.67
C TYR A 290 -16.74 24.33 12.93
N LYS A 291 -17.40 24.90 13.94
CA LYS A 291 -18.77 24.53 14.29
C LYS A 291 -19.75 25.60 13.82
N THR A 292 -20.82 25.17 13.16
CA THR A 292 -21.91 26.07 12.75
C THR A 292 -23.26 25.59 13.31
N PRO A 293 -24.24 26.48 13.49
CA PRO A 293 -25.61 26.08 13.81
C PRO A 293 -26.19 25.16 12.72
N ALA A 294 -26.86 24.09 13.12
CA ALA A 294 -27.55 23.18 12.21
C ALA A 294 -28.70 23.92 11.51
N ILE A 295 -28.91 23.65 10.23
CA ILE A 295 -30.05 24.20 9.49
C ILE A 295 -31.21 23.22 9.63
N ILE A 296 -32.27 23.64 10.33
CA ILE A 296 -33.49 22.86 10.53
C ILE A 296 -34.63 23.68 9.91
N ASP A 297 -35.34 23.09 8.94
CA ASP A 297 -36.44 23.76 8.21
C ASP A 297 -36.04 25.09 7.53
N GLY A 298 -34.77 25.21 7.12
CA GLY A 298 -34.25 26.40 6.46
C GLY A 298 -33.79 27.51 7.41
N GLU A 299 -33.95 27.34 8.73
CA GLU A 299 -33.48 28.27 9.74
C GLU A 299 -32.32 27.67 10.57
N PRO A 300 -31.31 28.48 10.96
CA PRO A 300 -30.23 28.02 11.81
C PRO A 300 -30.72 27.83 13.26
N ASP A 301 -30.67 26.60 13.77
CA ASP A 301 -30.93 26.29 15.19
C ASP A 301 -29.66 26.55 16.02
N PRO A 302 -29.64 27.61 16.86
CA PRO A 302 -28.47 27.95 17.66
C PRO A 302 -28.15 26.92 18.75
N ASN A 303 -29.06 26.00 19.08
CA ASN A 303 -28.85 25.00 20.12
C ASN A 303 -28.12 23.75 19.61
N THR A 304 -28.10 23.55 18.29
CA THR A 304 -27.51 22.37 17.66
C THR A 304 -26.34 22.80 16.81
N LEU A 305 -25.12 22.46 17.23
CA LEU A 305 -23.90 22.75 16.46
C LEU A 305 -23.47 21.51 15.66
N VAL A 306 -23.16 21.72 14.39
CA VAL A 306 -22.61 20.69 13.49
C VAL A 306 -21.17 21.02 13.12
N ASP A 307 -20.35 19.99 12.99
CA ASP A 307 -19.00 20.12 12.47
C ASP A 307 -19.08 20.47 10.98
N THR A 308 -18.44 21.57 10.59
CA THR A 308 -18.46 22.10 9.23
C THR A 308 -17.05 22.19 8.70
N VAL A 309 -16.85 21.78 7.45
CA VAL A 309 -15.57 21.81 6.77
C VAL A 309 -15.66 22.73 5.56
N ARG A 310 -14.76 23.71 5.48
CA ARG A 310 -14.65 24.61 4.35
C ARG A 310 -13.34 24.36 3.60
N TYR A 311 -13.47 24.11 2.31
CA TYR A 311 -12.37 23.93 1.38
C TYR A 311 -11.95 25.28 0.78
N PHE A 312 -10.64 25.47 0.62
CA PHE A 312 -10.06 26.61 -0.08
C PHE A 312 -8.91 26.14 -0.99
N PRO A 313 -9.03 26.26 -2.31
CA PRO A 313 -7.90 26.02 -3.20
C PRO A 313 -6.86 27.14 -3.04
N ILE A 314 -5.59 26.83 -3.29
CA ILE A 314 -4.47 27.78 -3.19
C ILE A 314 -3.72 27.80 -4.51
N GLY A 315 -3.53 28.99 -5.07
CA GLY A 315 -2.65 29.20 -6.21
C GLY A 315 -3.25 28.83 -7.57
N LEU A 316 -4.51 28.37 -7.62
CA LEU A 316 -5.21 28.08 -8.86
C LEU A 316 -5.46 29.33 -9.70
N GLU A 317 -5.50 30.51 -9.08
CA GLU A 317 -5.61 31.80 -9.79
C GLU A 317 -4.44 32.12 -10.72
N ASN A 318 -3.30 31.43 -10.54
CA ASN A 318 -2.10 31.59 -11.37
C ASN A 318 -1.90 30.45 -12.37
N GLU A 319 -2.74 29.41 -12.31
CA GLU A 319 -2.64 28.24 -13.18
C GLU A 319 -3.16 28.60 -14.58
N LYS A 320 -2.43 28.17 -15.61
CA LYS A 320 -2.69 28.52 -17.02
C LYS A 320 -3.18 27.32 -17.85
N ASP A 321 -3.18 26.15 -17.24
CA ASP A 321 -3.61 24.91 -17.85
C ASP A 321 -5.14 24.75 -17.72
N ASP A 322 -5.86 25.11 -18.78
CA ASP A 322 -7.33 25.06 -18.82
C ASP A 322 -7.86 23.61 -18.72
N GLU A 323 -7.12 22.62 -19.18
CA GLU A 323 -7.50 21.20 -19.08
C GLU A 323 -7.41 20.73 -17.64
N PHE A 324 -6.37 21.15 -16.92
CA PHE A 324 -6.24 20.88 -15.49
C PHE A 324 -7.36 21.52 -14.69
N LEU A 325 -7.67 22.80 -14.95
CA LEU A 325 -8.76 23.50 -14.28
C LEU A 325 -10.12 22.85 -14.57
N LYS A 326 -10.38 22.39 -15.79
CA LYS A 326 -11.60 21.65 -16.13
C LYS A 326 -11.67 20.30 -15.41
N GLY A 327 -10.56 19.56 -15.34
CA GLY A 327 -10.48 18.27 -14.64
C GLY A 327 -10.80 18.37 -13.14
N LEU A 328 -10.42 19.49 -12.50
CA LEU A 328 -10.68 19.76 -11.08
C LEU A 328 -12.16 20.01 -10.72
N GLY A 329 -13.00 20.42 -11.67
CA GLY A 329 -14.44 20.62 -11.46
C GLY A 329 -14.75 21.54 -10.26
N ILE A 330 -15.48 21.02 -9.27
CA ILE A 330 -15.89 21.78 -8.06
C ILE A 330 -14.70 22.23 -7.20
N LEU A 331 -13.52 21.61 -7.34
CA LEU A 331 -12.32 21.92 -6.57
C LEU A 331 -11.65 23.24 -7.01
N VAL A 332 -12.09 23.83 -8.11
CA VAL A 332 -11.56 25.13 -8.58
C VAL A 332 -11.98 26.27 -7.65
N GLU A 333 -13.14 26.14 -6.99
CA GLU A 333 -13.70 27.18 -6.13
C GLU A 333 -13.77 26.74 -4.65
N PRO A 334 -13.75 27.68 -3.69
CA PRO A 334 -14.01 27.38 -2.30
C PRO A 334 -15.46 26.91 -2.09
N PHE A 335 -15.64 25.77 -1.41
CA PHE A 335 -16.97 25.28 -1.02
C PHE A 335 -16.99 24.81 0.45
N THR A 336 -18.18 24.55 0.98
CA THR A 336 -18.38 24.13 2.37
C THR A 336 -19.30 22.93 2.42
N PHE A 337 -18.99 21.98 3.28
CA PHE A 337 -19.79 20.78 3.51
C PHE A 337 -19.84 20.44 5.01
N VAL A 338 -20.80 19.62 5.41
CA VAL A 338 -21.06 19.28 6.82
C VAL A 338 -20.44 17.92 7.11
N LYS A 339 -19.63 17.85 8.16
CA LYS A 339 -19.01 16.62 8.61
C LYS A 339 -20.05 15.77 9.35
N GLU A 340 -20.39 14.61 8.81
CA GLU A 340 -21.32 13.70 9.46
C GLU A 340 -20.66 12.99 10.65
N HIS A 341 -21.40 12.81 11.75
CA HIS A 341 -20.90 12.13 12.96
C HIS A 341 -20.93 10.58 12.87
N GLY A 342 -20.99 10.03 11.67
CA GLY A 342 -21.00 8.59 11.42
C GLY A 342 -19.59 7.98 11.36
N PRO A 343 -19.46 6.65 11.50
CA PRO A 343 -18.19 5.94 11.26
C PRO A 343 -17.72 6.05 9.80
N PHE A 344 -18.63 6.39 8.89
CA PHE A 344 -18.36 6.69 7.49
C PHE A 344 -18.92 8.07 7.19
N ASP A 345 -18.06 9.08 7.25
CA ASP A 345 -18.41 10.42 6.81
C ASP A 345 -18.44 10.42 5.28
N ARG A 346 -19.64 10.27 4.73
CA ARG A 346 -19.85 10.16 3.29
C ARG A 346 -19.38 11.41 2.56
N GLN A 347 -19.60 12.60 3.12
CA GLN A 347 -19.21 13.86 2.47
C GLN A 347 -17.69 14.01 2.46
N MET A 348 -17.01 13.64 3.54
CA MET A 348 -15.54 13.61 3.55
C MET A 348 -14.98 12.56 2.59
N TRP A 349 -15.63 11.39 2.48
CA TRP A 349 -15.24 10.36 1.51
C TRP A 349 -15.41 10.84 0.06
N GLU A 350 -16.58 11.39 -0.26
CA GLU A 350 -16.87 11.98 -1.58
C GLU A 350 -15.88 13.11 -1.90
N PHE A 351 -15.53 13.95 -0.92
CA PHE A 351 -14.50 14.97 -1.05
C PHE A 351 -13.11 14.38 -1.38
N CYS A 352 -12.63 13.41 -0.60
CA CYS A 352 -11.34 12.76 -0.87
C CYS A 352 -11.33 12.07 -2.25
N MET A 353 -12.45 11.46 -2.64
CA MET A 353 -12.59 10.86 -3.95
C MET A 353 -12.60 11.90 -5.06
N GLU A 354 -13.28 13.03 -4.88
CA GLU A 354 -13.30 14.10 -5.88
C GLU A 354 -11.93 14.74 -6.04
N ILE A 355 -11.13 14.88 -4.98
CA ILE A 355 -9.71 15.28 -5.09
C ILE A 355 -8.93 14.28 -5.93
N ASN A 356 -9.01 12.99 -5.61
CA ASN A 356 -8.29 11.98 -6.36
C ASN A 356 -8.74 11.96 -7.83
N ASN A 357 -10.05 11.93 -8.07
CA ASN A 357 -10.64 11.91 -9.40
C ASN A 357 -10.36 13.19 -10.19
N GLY A 358 -10.40 14.36 -9.57
CA GLY A 358 -10.15 15.62 -10.26
C GLY A 358 -8.71 15.72 -10.75
N VAL A 359 -7.75 15.24 -9.94
CA VAL A 359 -6.34 15.22 -10.33
C VAL A 359 -6.03 14.05 -11.29
N THR A 360 -6.80 12.95 -11.29
CA THR A 360 -6.65 11.85 -12.27
C THR A 360 -7.44 12.03 -13.57
N ARG A 361 -8.60 12.70 -13.59
CA ARG A 361 -9.35 13.01 -14.82
C ARG A 361 -8.53 13.87 -15.77
N TRP A 362 -7.76 14.81 -15.21
CA TRP A 362 -6.78 15.57 -15.99
C TRP A 362 -5.70 14.66 -16.63
N ARG A 363 -5.34 13.54 -15.99
CA ARG A 363 -4.35 12.59 -16.51
C ARG A 363 -4.89 11.79 -17.70
N ASP A 364 -6.15 11.37 -17.66
CA ASP A 364 -6.75 10.48 -18.66
C ASP A 364 -7.49 11.26 -19.77
N GLY A 365 -7.55 12.59 -19.69
CA GLY A 365 -8.14 13.48 -20.70
C GLY A 365 -7.39 13.59 -22.04
N GLY A 366 -6.50 12.64 -22.35
CA GLY A 366 -5.92 12.48 -23.68
C GLY A 366 -6.69 11.43 -24.46
N ASP A 367 -7.66 11.87 -25.26
CA ASP A 367 -8.41 11.11 -26.27
C ASP A 367 -9.05 9.79 -25.78
N GLU A 368 -10.11 9.89 -24.96
CA GLU A 368 -11.20 8.90 -25.06
C GLU A 368 -12.26 9.51 -25.99
N GLU A 369 -12.18 9.18 -27.28
CA GLU A 369 -13.31 9.30 -28.20
C GLU A 369 -14.46 8.52 -27.55
N GLU A 370 -15.45 9.24 -27.02
CA GLU A 370 -16.73 8.66 -26.62
C GLU A 370 -17.33 8.01 -27.88
N GLU A 371 -17.24 6.68 -27.98
CA GLU A 371 -18.10 5.90 -28.87
C GLU A 371 -19.54 6.16 -28.42
N GLU A 372 -20.20 7.11 -29.09
CA GLU A 372 -21.65 7.24 -29.06
C GLU A 372 -22.23 5.89 -29.53
N GLU A 373 -22.68 5.06 -28.59
CA GLU A 373 -23.55 3.94 -28.87
C GLU A 373 -24.84 4.51 -29.48
N GLU A 374 -24.90 4.54 -30.82
CA GLU A 374 -26.15 4.69 -31.55
C GLU A 374 -27.06 3.52 -31.17
N GLU A 375 -28.00 3.76 -30.23
CA GLU A 375 -29.14 2.88 -30.01
C GLU A 375 -29.96 2.82 -31.31
N GLU A 376 -29.72 1.77 -32.08
CA GLU A 376 -30.56 1.33 -33.20
C GLU A 376 -31.94 0.96 -32.62
N VAL A 377 -32.87 1.93 -32.61
CA VAL A 377 -34.26 1.68 -32.23
C VAL A 377 -34.90 0.87 -33.35
N GLU A 378 -34.91 -0.47 -33.19
CA GLU A 378 -35.68 -1.37 -34.03
C GLU A 378 -37.17 -0.95 -34.00
N ALA A 379 -37.65 -0.48 -35.15
CA ALA A 379 -39.05 -0.26 -35.41
C ALA A 379 -39.79 -1.60 -35.32
N ILE A 380 -40.53 -1.79 -34.22
CA ILE A 380 -41.50 -2.87 -34.12
C ILE A 380 -42.68 -2.50 -35.02
N ASP A 381 -42.74 -3.14 -36.17
CA ASP A 381 -43.94 -3.26 -37.00
C ASP A 381 -45.11 -3.74 -36.13
N ARG A 382 -46.13 -2.90 -36.03
CA ARG A 382 -47.49 -3.33 -35.70
C ARG A 382 -48.40 -2.86 -36.82
N ASP A 383 -48.52 -3.71 -37.83
CA ASP A 383 -49.75 -3.83 -38.60
C ASP A 383 -50.87 -4.27 -37.66
N ASP A 384 -51.94 -3.47 -37.60
CA ASP A 384 -53.33 -3.95 -37.56
C ASP A 384 -54.26 -2.74 -37.79
N GLU A 385 -54.53 -2.49 -39.07
CA GLU A 385 -55.87 -2.46 -39.67
C GLU A 385 -56.98 -1.64 -38.97
N ALA A 386 -57.34 -0.48 -39.56
CA ALA A 386 -58.73 -0.04 -39.68
C ALA A 386 -58.90 0.99 -40.81
N ILE A 387 -59.32 0.47 -41.95
CA ILE A 387 -59.94 1.18 -43.07
C ILE A 387 -61.19 1.93 -42.58
N ILE A 388 -61.26 3.25 -42.77
CA ILE A 388 -62.45 3.97 -43.28
C ILE A 388 -61.96 5.19 -44.08
N VAL A 389 -61.96 5.05 -45.42
CA VAL A 389 -62.07 6.18 -46.34
C VAL A 389 -63.52 6.15 -46.82
N GLU A 390 -64.34 7.11 -46.38
CA GLU A 390 -65.49 7.52 -47.16
C GLU A 390 -65.01 8.63 -48.10
N GLU A 391 -65.10 8.34 -49.39
CA GLU A 391 -64.83 9.26 -50.49
C GLU A 391 -65.89 10.38 -50.55
N ASP A 392 -65.40 11.50 -51.07
CA ASP A 392 -66.07 12.72 -51.54
C ASP A 392 -67.56 12.65 -51.94
N ASP A 393 -68.34 13.59 -51.38
CA ASP A 393 -69.17 14.57 -52.12
C ASP A 393 -69.36 15.85 -51.29
#